data_AF-A0A9D8BRA5-F1
#
_entry.id   AF-A0A9D8BRA5-F1
#
_cell.length_a   1.000
_cell.length_b   1.000
_cell.length_c   1.000
_cell.angle_alpha   90.00
_cell.angle_beta   90.00
_cell.angle_gamma   90.00
#
_symmetry.space_group_name_H-M   'P 1'
#
loop_
_entity.id
_entity.type
_entity.pdbx_description
1 polymer ?
#
loop_
_entity_poly.entity_id
_entity_poly.type
_entity_poly.pdbx_seq_one_letter_code
_entity_poly.pdbx_strand_id
1 'polypeptide(L)'
;MSPTVGLPDGSQLTVADGATLRDVAAAIGPGLARAALAGKIGDKLADLNTPVTDGARVRLLTFADADGRETFRHTTSHIMAQAVKRLMPDAHLEDGPALEDGFFYDIETPKPLTPDDIAAVENEMAKIVAEALPIRRREMSRDEAIALFEQRGEKFKVEFLRGLPDSETVSIYEQGEFVDLCRGPHLPSTGYVKAFKILSIAGAYRKGDQTREQLQRLYGTSFPDKKQLKEHLALLEEAKRRDHRRIGRELDLFSFQDEGPGFPFFHHNGTVLYNELMAFCREQLARRGYQEVMTPMILNEEIWHRSGHWDHYREHMYFTQIDERGFAVKPMNCPGGLLIYKTRLYSYRDLPLRVAEFGRVHRHELSGVLHGLFRVRVFTQD
;
A
#
# COMPACT_ATOMS: atom_id res chain seq x y z
N MET A 1 -5.01 -7.68 43.94
CA MET A 1 -4.39 -6.42 44.42
C MET A 1 -4.69 -5.38 43.36
N SER A 2 -4.97 -4.12 43.72
CA SER A 2 -5.18 -3.05 42.72
C SER A 2 -3.90 -2.79 41.93
N PRO A 3 -3.89 -2.97 40.61
CA PRO A 3 -2.69 -2.74 39.80
C PRO A 3 -2.35 -1.25 39.72
N THR A 4 -1.07 -0.94 39.75
CA THR A 4 -0.51 0.40 39.54
C THR A 4 0.20 0.44 38.20
N VAL A 5 -0.24 1.30 37.29
CA VAL A 5 0.32 1.46 35.95
C VAL A 5 1.13 2.74 35.84
N GLY A 6 2.19 2.72 35.02
CA GLY A 6 3.01 3.89 34.71
C GLY A 6 2.50 4.61 33.46
N LEU A 7 2.42 5.94 33.53
CA LEU A 7 1.98 6.81 32.44
C LEU A 7 3.17 7.49 31.72
N PRO A 8 2.98 8.03 30.50
CA PRO A 8 4.08 8.61 29.71
C PRO A 8 4.76 9.83 30.34
N ASP A 9 4.07 10.54 31.23
CA ASP A 9 4.59 11.70 31.98
C ASP A 9 5.42 11.29 33.21
N GLY A 10 5.59 9.99 33.44
CA GLY A 10 6.30 9.43 34.59
C GLY A 10 5.45 9.28 35.84
N SER A 11 4.18 9.72 35.82
CA SER A 11 3.26 9.50 36.92
C SER A 11 2.79 8.04 37.01
N GLN A 12 2.26 7.67 38.17
CA GLN A 12 1.68 6.35 38.41
C GLN A 12 0.19 6.48 38.73
N LEU A 13 -0.60 5.52 38.27
CA LEU A 13 -2.04 5.48 38.48
C LEU A 13 -2.46 4.10 38.99
N THR A 14 -3.04 4.05 40.18
CA THR A 14 -3.65 2.84 40.73
C THR A 14 -5.08 2.72 40.26
N VAL A 15 -5.43 1.57 39.69
CA VAL A 15 -6.77 1.27 39.17
C VAL A 15 -7.36 0.04 39.86
N ALA A 16 -8.64 -0.23 39.65
CA ALA A 16 -9.30 -1.41 40.21
C ALA A 16 -8.70 -2.71 39.67
N ASP A 17 -8.80 -3.80 40.43
CA ASP A 17 -8.40 -5.12 39.96
C ASP A 17 -9.22 -5.52 38.72
N GLY A 18 -8.56 -6.04 37.69
CA GLY A 18 -9.18 -6.33 36.39
C GLY A 18 -9.50 -5.11 35.52
N ALA A 19 -9.03 -3.90 35.88
CA ALA A 19 -9.21 -2.71 35.06
C ALA A 19 -8.59 -2.87 33.66
N THR A 20 -9.19 -2.20 32.68
CA THR A 20 -8.76 -2.19 31.29
C THR A 20 -8.07 -0.87 30.92
N LEU A 21 -7.45 -0.81 29.74
CA LEU A 21 -6.95 0.45 29.18
C LEU A 21 -8.05 1.52 29.08
N ARG A 22 -9.30 1.12 28.83
CA ARG A 22 -10.47 2.02 28.84
C ARG A 22 -10.70 2.63 30.22
N ASP A 23 -10.57 1.83 31.29
CA ASP A 23 -10.74 2.30 32.66
C ASP A 23 -9.61 3.24 33.07
N VAL A 24 -8.38 2.97 32.63
CA VAL A 24 -7.24 3.90 32.77
C VAL A 24 -7.56 5.24 32.10
N ALA A 25 -8.11 5.23 30.86
CA ALA A 25 -8.49 6.45 30.17
C ALA A 25 -9.58 7.23 30.92
N ALA A 26 -10.58 6.52 31.47
CA ALA A 26 -11.65 7.10 32.28
C ALA A 26 -11.13 7.73 33.58
N ALA A 27 -10.17 7.08 34.25
CA ALA A 27 -9.56 7.55 35.47
C ALA A 27 -8.70 8.81 35.26
N ILE A 28 -8.02 8.94 34.11
CA ILE A 28 -7.27 10.15 33.74
C ILE A 28 -8.21 11.32 33.45
N GLY A 29 -9.30 11.07 32.70
CA GLY A 29 -10.35 12.06 32.54
C GLY A 29 -11.34 11.79 31.41
N PRO A 30 -12.54 12.38 31.48
CA PRO A 30 -13.64 12.11 30.54
C PRO A 30 -13.38 12.58 29.11
N GLY A 31 -12.46 13.53 28.92
CA GLY A 31 -12.01 13.95 27.59
C GLY A 31 -11.20 12.85 26.91
N LEU A 32 -10.17 12.34 27.60
CA LEU A 32 -9.31 11.28 27.09
C LEU A 32 -10.07 9.97 26.91
N ALA A 33 -10.97 9.62 27.83
CA ALA A 33 -11.82 8.44 27.72
C ALA A 33 -12.67 8.42 26.44
N ARG A 34 -13.11 9.59 25.95
CA ARG A 34 -13.86 9.71 24.70
C ARG A 34 -12.97 9.73 23.46
N ALA A 35 -11.74 10.22 23.58
CA ALA A 35 -10.80 10.36 22.48
C ALA A 35 -9.90 9.13 22.27
N ALA A 36 -9.79 8.25 23.28
CA ALA A 36 -9.01 7.04 23.21
C ALA A 36 -9.57 6.08 22.17
N LEU A 37 -8.70 5.53 21.33
CA LEU A 37 -9.03 4.59 20.25
C LEU A 37 -8.42 3.21 20.51
N ALA A 38 -7.21 3.19 21.05
CA ALA A 38 -6.43 2.00 21.41
C ALA A 38 -5.43 2.37 22.52
N GLY A 39 -4.60 1.44 22.94
CA GLY A 39 -3.45 1.75 23.79
C GLY A 39 -2.23 0.88 23.49
N LYS A 40 -1.13 1.19 24.16
CA LYS A 40 0.05 0.33 24.25
C LYS A 40 0.27 -0.12 25.68
N ILE A 41 0.64 -1.39 25.84
CA ILE A 41 1.15 -1.95 27.09
C ILE A 41 2.61 -2.34 26.83
N GLY A 42 3.54 -1.57 27.40
CA GLY A 42 4.93 -1.53 26.93
C GLY A 42 4.97 -1.05 25.48
N ASP A 43 5.57 -1.85 24.60
CA ASP A 43 5.63 -1.55 23.16
C ASP A 43 4.52 -2.23 22.34
N LYS A 44 3.70 -3.07 22.97
CA LYS A 44 2.66 -3.85 22.28
C LYS A 44 1.37 -3.05 22.17
N LEU A 45 0.84 -2.96 20.95
CA LEU A 45 -0.44 -2.37 20.65
C LEU A 45 -1.58 -3.27 21.16
N ALA A 46 -2.63 -2.68 21.74
CA ALA A 46 -3.70 -3.39 22.41
C ALA A 46 -5.06 -2.66 22.30
N ASP A 47 -6.14 -3.44 22.34
CA ASP A 47 -7.50 -2.92 22.41
C ASP A 47 -7.74 -2.17 23.72
N LEU A 48 -8.66 -1.21 23.73
CA LEU A 48 -9.01 -0.52 24.97
C LEU A 48 -9.62 -1.45 26.03
N ASN A 49 -10.22 -2.56 25.63
CA ASN A 49 -10.78 -3.54 26.56
C ASN A 49 -9.72 -4.54 27.09
N THR A 50 -8.45 -4.41 26.69
CA THR A 50 -7.37 -5.25 27.23
C THR A 50 -7.13 -4.94 28.71
N PRO A 51 -7.14 -5.94 29.61
CA PRO A 51 -6.82 -5.76 31.01
C PRO A 51 -5.38 -5.27 31.21
N VAL A 52 -5.17 -4.41 32.20
CA VAL A 52 -3.84 -3.95 32.61
C VAL A 52 -3.35 -4.74 33.82
N THR A 53 -2.04 -5.01 33.86
CA THR A 53 -1.39 -5.70 34.97
C THR A 53 -0.57 -4.74 35.82
N ASP A 54 -0.28 -5.13 37.07
CA ASP A 54 0.52 -4.32 37.97
C ASP A 54 1.93 -4.07 37.40
N GLY A 55 2.41 -2.83 37.51
CA GLY A 55 3.69 -2.39 36.96
C GLY A 55 3.71 -2.16 35.43
N ALA A 56 2.58 -2.36 34.73
CA ALA A 56 2.52 -2.13 33.30
C ALA A 56 2.77 -0.65 32.93
N ARG A 57 3.53 -0.40 31.87
CA ARG A 57 3.66 0.93 31.26
C ARG A 57 2.58 1.08 30.20
N VAL A 58 1.70 2.07 30.35
CA VAL A 58 0.56 2.24 29.46
C VAL A 58 0.62 3.57 28.72
N ARG A 59 0.27 3.56 27.44
CA ARG A 59 0.09 4.77 26.63
C ARG A 59 -1.23 4.68 25.88
N LEU A 60 -2.13 5.63 26.13
CA LEU A 60 -3.37 5.73 25.39
C LEU A 60 -3.13 6.41 24.04
N LEU A 61 -3.79 5.92 23.01
CA LEU A 61 -3.65 6.40 21.64
C LEU A 61 -4.94 7.06 21.19
N THR A 62 -4.79 8.22 20.56
CA THR A 62 -5.88 9.02 19.99
C THR A 62 -5.71 9.12 18.48
N PHE A 63 -6.62 9.80 17.79
CA PHE A 63 -6.49 10.03 16.35
C PHE A 63 -5.27 10.90 15.97
N ALA A 64 -4.66 11.61 16.93
CA ALA A 64 -3.42 12.35 16.71
C ALA A 64 -2.20 11.41 16.56
N ASP A 65 -2.28 10.20 17.10
CA ASP A 65 -1.22 9.19 17.02
C ASP A 65 -1.34 8.34 15.75
N ALA A 66 -0.22 7.96 15.14
CA ALA A 66 -0.19 7.13 13.93
C ALA A 66 -0.93 5.80 14.13
N ASP A 67 -0.57 5.05 15.18
CA ASP A 67 -1.21 3.78 15.53
C ASP A 67 -2.70 3.92 15.88
N GLY A 68 -3.10 5.09 16.39
CA GLY A 68 -4.50 5.41 16.64
C GLY A 68 -5.29 5.61 15.34
N ARG A 69 -4.71 6.28 14.35
CA ARG A 69 -5.29 6.39 12.99
C ARG A 69 -5.35 5.05 12.28
N GLU A 70 -4.30 4.24 12.41
CA GLU A 70 -4.25 2.89 11.84
C GLU A 70 -5.40 2.03 12.40
N THR A 71 -5.54 1.97 13.73
CA THR A 71 -6.62 1.24 14.40
C THR A 71 -8.01 1.72 13.97
N PHE A 72 -8.17 3.04 13.85
CA PHE A 72 -9.43 3.65 13.43
C PHE A 72 -9.83 3.23 12.01
N ARG A 73 -8.88 3.30 11.08
CA ARG A 73 -9.10 2.96 9.67
C ARG A 73 -9.25 1.46 9.47
N HIS A 74 -8.52 0.66 10.25
CA HIS A 74 -8.68 -0.79 10.25
C HIS A 74 -10.07 -1.22 10.74
N THR A 75 -10.60 -0.55 11.75
CA THR A 75 -12.00 -0.77 12.14
C THR A 75 -12.98 -0.33 11.06
N THR A 76 -12.65 0.73 10.32
CA THR A 76 -13.49 1.16 9.20
C THR A 76 -13.47 0.15 8.05
N SER A 77 -12.34 -0.51 7.78
CA SER A 77 -12.29 -1.57 6.76
C SER A 77 -13.20 -2.74 7.14
N HIS A 78 -13.24 -3.15 8.40
CA HIS A 78 -14.18 -4.17 8.89
C HIS A 78 -15.65 -3.75 8.77
N ILE A 79 -15.98 -2.48 9.05
CA ILE A 79 -17.33 -1.94 8.81
C ILE A 79 -17.70 -2.02 7.32
N MET A 80 -16.76 -1.73 6.42
CA MET A 80 -16.97 -1.86 4.97
C MET A 80 -17.17 -3.33 4.56
N ALA A 81 -16.37 -4.25 5.08
CA ALA A 81 -16.54 -5.68 4.84
C ALA A 81 -17.88 -6.21 5.35
N GLN A 82 -18.31 -5.80 6.54
CA GLN A 82 -19.65 -6.14 7.06
C GLN A 82 -20.75 -5.60 6.13
N ALA A 83 -20.65 -4.35 5.69
CA ALA A 83 -21.62 -3.75 4.77
C ALA A 83 -21.71 -4.54 3.46
N VAL A 84 -20.57 -4.95 2.91
CA VAL A 84 -20.51 -5.82 1.73
C VAL A 84 -21.20 -7.15 2.00
N LYS A 85 -20.90 -7.84 3.11
CA LYS A 85 -21.53 -9.14 3.44
C LYS A 85 -23.05 -9.03 3.65
N ARG A 86 -23.55 -7.92 4.21
CA ARG A 86 -25.00 -7.67 4.35
C ARG A 86 -25.70 -7.51 3.00
N LEU A 87 -25.06 -6.83 2.05
CA LEU A 87 -25.62 -6.57 0.72
C LEU A 87 -25.40 -7.74 -0.26
N MET A 88 -24.28 -8.44 -0.11
CA MET A 88 -23.81 -9.50 -1.00
C MET A 88 -23.31 -10.69 -0.14
N PRO A 89 -24.23 -11.53 0.37
CA PRO A 89 -23.87 -12.65 1.23
C PRO A 89 -22.88 -13.64 0.61
N ASP A 90 -22.92 -13.78 -0.72
CA ASP A 90 -22.05 -14.67 -1.51
C ASP A 90 -20.67 -14.07 -1.82
N ALA A 91 -20.38 -12.84 -1.37
CA ALA A 91 -19.04 -12.26 -1.52
C ALA A 91 -18.05 -12.93 -0.57
N HIS A 92 -16.82 -13.15 -1.03
CA HIS A 92 -15.73 -13.70 -0.22
C HIS A 92 -14.70 -12.62 0.09
N LEU A 93 -14.36 -12.48 1.37
CA LEU A 93 -13.44 -11.46 1.86
C LEU A 93 -12.02 -12.01 1.94
N GLU A 94 -11.04 -11.30 1.37
CA GLU A 94 -9.63 -11.70 1.44
C GLU A 94 -8.90 -10.91 2.55
N ASP A 95 -8.44 -9.70 2.24
CA ASP A 95 -7.58 -8.88 3.09
C ASP A 95 -8.03 -7.42 3.10
N GLY A 96 -7.89 -6.76 4.25
CA GLY A 96 -8.45 -5.43 4.51
C GLY A 96 -7.60 -4.54 5.42
N PRO A 97 -6.35 -4.23 5.05
CA PRO A 97 -5.43 -3.48 5.91
C PRO A 97 -5.77 -1.98 5.95
N ALA A 98 -5.30 -1.34 7.02
CA ALA A 98 -5.22 0.11 7.09
C ALA A 98 -4.03 0.63 6.26
N LEU A 99 -4.17 1.86 5.76
CA LEU A 99 -3.15 2.62 5.05
C LEU A 99 -2.88 3.95 5.79
N GLU A 100 -1.80 4.63 5.41
CA GLU A 100 -1.41 5.93 5.96
C GLU A 100 -2.50 7.01 5.81
N ASP A 101 -3.31 6.95 4.76
CA ASP A 101 -4.39 7.92 4.48
C ASP A 101 -5.76 7.29 4.27
N GLY A 102 -5.90 5.99 4.54
CA GLY A 102 -7.14 5.28 4.27
C GLY A 102 -7.08 3.81 4.65
N PHE A 103 -7.79 2.99 3.90
CA PHE A 103 -7.81 1.55 4.01
C PHE A 103 -8.25 0.98 2.66
N PHE A 104 -8.07 -0.32 2.47
CA PHE A 104 -8.76 -1.02 1.40
C PHE A 104 -9.36 -2.33 1.90
N TYR A 105 -10.16 -2.97 1.05
CA TYR A 105 -10.52 -4.39 1.20
C TYR A 105 -10.55 -5.06 -0.16
N ASP A 106 -9.93 -6.23 -0.25
CA ASP A 106 -9.99 -7.12 -1.39
C ASP A 106 -11.15 -8.10 -1.24
N ILE A 107 -12.02 -8.11 -2.24
CA ILE A 107 -13.28 -8.83 -2.20
C ILE A 107 -13.47 -9.56 -3.52
N GLU A 108 -13.74 -10.85 -3.45
CA GLU A 108 -14.28 -11.59 -4.58
C GLU A 108 -15.80 -11.47 -4.56
N THR A 109 -16.38 -11.01 -5.66
CA THR A 109 -17.84 -10.91 -5.80
C THR A 109 -18.28 -11.62 -7.08
N PRO A 110 -19.52 -12.11 -7.16
CA PRO A 110 -20.03 -12.80 -8.34
C PRO A 110 -20.07 -11.92 -9.61
N LYS A 111 -20.14 -10.60 -9.41
CA LYS A 111 -20.24 -9.60 -10.48
C LYS A 111 -19.32 -8.41 -10.17
N PRO A 112 -18.78 -7.71 -11.20
CA PRO A 112 -18.12 -6.44 -11.00
C PRO A 112 -19.01 -5.45 -10.24
N LEU A 113 -18.45 -4.75 -9.26
CA LEU A 113 -19.18 -3.75 -8.48
C LEU A 113 -19.37 -2.50 -9.33
N THR A 114 -20.58 -1.97 -9.31
CA THR A 114 -20.97 -0.75 -10.00
C THR A 114 -20.88 0.47 -9.08
N PRO A 115 -20.91 1.71 -9.62
CA PRO A 115 -21.02 2.91 -8.79
C PRO A 115 -22.24 2.90 -7.85
N ASP A 116 -23.35 2.30 -8.27
CA ASP A 116 -24.56 2.16 -7.46
C ASP A 116 -24.35 1.18 -6.30
N ASP A 117 -23.62 0.08 -6.52
CA ASP A 117 -23.24 -0.85 -5.46
C ASP A 117 -22.33 -0.17 -4.42
N ILE A 118 -21.40 0.68 -4.87
CA ILE A 118 -20.54 1.45 -3.96
C ILE A 118 -21.39 2.41 -3.10
N ALA A 119 -22.35 3.12 -3.71
CA ALA A 119 -23.27 3.98 -2.97
C ALA A 119 -24.12 3.17 -1.97
N ALA A 120 -24.56 1.97 -2.34
CA ALA A 120 -25.28 1.07 -1.44
C ALA A 120 -24.40 0.62 -0.26
N VAL A 121 -23.14 0.26 -0.51
CA VAL A 121 -22.16 -0.11 0.53
C VAL A 121 -21.93 1.06 1.50
N GLU A 122 -21.69 2.27 1.00
CA GLU A 122 -21.52 3.45 1.88
C GLU A 122 -22.76 3.72 2.76
N ASN A 123 -23.96 3.55 2.20
CA ASN A 123 -25.21 3.68 2.95
C ASN A 123 -25.36 2.59 4.02
N GLU A 124 -24.98 1.36 3.71
CA GLU A 124 -25.03 0.26 4.68
C GLU A 124 -23.98 0.41 5.78
N MET A 125 -22.76 0.89 5.46
CA MET A 125 -21.76 1.29 6.46
C MET A 125 -22.32 2.35 7.42
N ALA A 126 -23.10 3.31 6.91
CA ALA A 126 -23.70 4.35 7.74
C ALA A 126 -24.74 3.78 8.73
N LYS A 127 -25.50 2.76 8.32
CA LYS A 127 -26.42 2.04 9.22
C LYS A 127 -25.66 1.28 10.31
N ILE A 128 -24.62 0.53 9.94
CA ILE A 128 -23.77 -0.23 10.89
C ILE A 128 -23.13 0.71 11.93
N VAL A 129 -22.66 1.88 11.50
CA VAL A 129 -22.13 2.91 12.40
C VAL A 129 -23.22 3.45 13.35
N ALA A 130 -24.44 3.65 12.84
CA ALA A 130 -25.57 4.14 13.64
C ALA A 130 -26.05 3.11 14.68
N GLU A 131 -25.90 1.81 14.40
CA GLU A 131 -26.17 0.72 15.35
C GLU A 131 -25.20 0.72 16.55
N ALA A 132 -24.01 1.34 16.40
CA ALA A 132 -22.98 1.41 17.43
C ALA A 132 -22.62 0.03 18.04
N LEU A 133 -22.55 -0.99 17.18
CA LEU A 133 -22.28 -2.38 17.57
C LEU A 133 -20.99 -2.48 18.39
N PRO A 134 -20.99 -3.20 19.54
CA PRO A 134 -19.78 -3.46 20.29
C PRO A 134 -18.86 -4.39 19.50
N ILE A 135 -17.56 -4.08 19.48
CA ILE A 135 -16.55 -4.93 18.84
C ILE A 135 -15.88 -5.78 19.91
N ARG A 136 -15.85 -7.10 19.71
CA ARG A 136 -15.34 -8.07 20.69
C ARG A 136 -14.24 -8.91 20.08
N ARG A 137 -13.07 -8.91 20.72
CA ARG A 137 -11.97 -9.82 20.42
C ARG A 137 -12.21 -11.15 21.13
N ARG A 138 -12.02 -12.25 20.41
CA ARG A 138 -11.96 -13.61 20.99
C ARG A 138 -10.72 -14.32 20.48
N GLU A 139 -10.11 -15.10 21.36
CA GLU A 139 -9.05 -16.04 20.98
C GLU A 139 -9.66 -17.43 20.85
N MET A 140 -9.19 -18.18 19.86
CA MET A 140 -9.59 -19.56 19.64
C MET A 140 -8.44 -20.34 19.01
N SER A 141 -8.52 -21.67 19.11
CA SER A 141 -7.58 -22.53 18.40
C SER A 141 -7.76 -22.37 16.88
N ARG A 142 -6.68 -22.63 16.14
CA ARG A 142 -6.71 -22.65 14.68
C ARG A 142 -7.82 -23.55 14.12
N ASP A 143 -8.00 -24.74 14.70
CA ASP A 143 -8.97 -25.73 14.21
C ASP A 143 -10.42 -25.28 14.45
N GLU A 144 -10.71 -24.64 15.59
CA GLU A 144 -12.01 -24.00 15.85
C GLU A 144 -12.29 -22.86 14.85
N ALA A 145 -11.27 -22.04 14.55
CA ALA A 145 -11.39 -20.98 13.56
C ALA A 145 -11.65 -21.53 12.15
N ILE A 146 -10.98 -22.62 11.77
CA ILE A 146 -11.21 -23.31 10.48
C ILE A 146 -12.66 -23.75 10.39
N ALA A 147 -13.18 -24.46 11.40
CA ALA A 147 -14.56 -24.94 11.41
C ALA A 147 -15.58 -23.78 11.32
N LEU A 148 -15.31 -22.67 12.01
CA LEU A 148 -16.15 -21.46 11.98
C LEU A 148 -16.22 -20.85 10.58
N PHE A 149 -15.08 -20.67 9.91
CA PHE A 149 -15.03 -20.05 8.59
C PHE A 149 -15.47 -21.00 7.47
N GLU A 150 -15.31 -22.31 7.63
CA GLU A 150 -15.91 -23.32 6.74
C GLU A 150 -17.44 -23.27 6.79
N GLN A 151 -18.03 -23.23 7.98
CA GLN A 151 -19.48 -23.12 8.15
C GLN A 151 -20.04 -21.84 7.50
N ARG A 152 -19.23 -20.77 7.45
CA ARG A 152 -19.58 -19.47 6.86
C ARG A 152 -19.23 -19.35 5.38
N GLY A 153 -18.61 -20.36 4.78
CA GLY A 153 -18.19 -20.32 3.38
C GLY A 153 -17.05 -19.35 3.08
N GLU A 154 -16.28 -18.92 4.08
CA GLU A 154 -15.16 -17.96 3.90
C GLU A 154 -13.88 -18.68 3.45
N LYS A 155 -13.89 -19.16 2.20
CA LYS A 155 -12.83 -20.01 1.61
C LYS A 155 -11.41 -19.46 1.78
N PHE A 156 -11.24 -18.14 1.67
CA PHE A 156 -9.92 -17.51 1.74
C PHE A 156 -9.35 -17.51 3.16
N LYS A 157 -10.19 -17.31 4.17
CA LYS A 157 -9.81 -17.38 5.58
C LYS A 157 -9.44 -18.82 5.97
N VAL A 158 -10.18 -19.81 5.45
CA VAL A 158 -9.86 -21.24 5.64
C VAL A 158 -8.50 -21.60 5.04
N GLU A 159 -8.20 -21.18 3.80
CA GLU A 159 -6.89 -21.42 3.20
C GLU A 159 -5.77 -20.77 4.03
N PHE A 160 -5.96 -19.52 4.46
CA PHE A 160 -4.98 -18.82 5.28
C PHE A 160 -4.70 -19.57 6.59
N LEU A 161 -5.75 -19.97 7.31
CA LEU A 161 -5.63 -20.70 8.57
C LEU A 161 -4.92 -22.04 8.40
N ARG A 162 -5.22 -22.80 7.34
CA ARG A 162 -4.53 -24.07 7.05
C ARG A 162 -3.05 -23.90 6.72
N GLY A 163 -2.62 -22.69 6.34
CA GLY A 163 -1.20 -22.35 6.15
C GLY A 163 -0.46 -22.04 7.45
N LEU A 164 -1.16 -21.86 8.58
CA LEU A 164 -0.54 -21.58 9.88
C LEU A 164 -0.12 -22.87 10.59
N PRO A 165 0.93 -22.84 11.44
CA PRO A 165 1.31 -23.96 12.31
C PRO A 165 0.17 -24.48 13.19
N ASP A 166 0.16 -25.79 13.48
CA ASP A 166 -0.91 -26.48 14.24
C ASP A 166 -1.13 -25.93 15.66
N SER A 167 -0.10 -25.35 16.27
CA SER A 167 -0.15 -24.84 17.65
C SER A 167 -0.56 -23.36 17.75
N GLU A 168 -0.89 -22.70 16.64
CA GLU A 168 -1.17 -21.27 16.66
C GLU A 168 -2.57 -20.95 17.23
N THR A 169 -2.61 -20.06 18.21
CA THR A 169 -3.85 -19.42 18.65
C THR A 169 -4.11 -18.21 17.77
N VAL A 170 -5.33 -18.08 17.27
CA VAL A 170 -5.72 -16.96 16.41
C VAL A 170 -6.75 -16.09 17.10
N SER A 171 -6.77 -14.82 16.72
CA SER A 171 -7.79 -13.88 17.18
C SER A 171 -8.82 -13.60 16.10
N ILE A 172 -10.08 -13.56 16.54
CA ILE A 172 -11.21 -13.13 15.74
C ILE A 172 -11.82 -11.88 16.36
N TYR A 173 -12.41 -11.03 15.53
CA TYR A 173 -13.18 -9.88 15.96
C TYR A 173 -14.62 -10.03 15.50
N GLU A 174 -15.55 -9.84 16.43
CA GLU A 174 -16.98 -9.93 16.20
C GLU A 174 -17.61 -8.52 16.34
N GLN A 175 -18.44 -8.11 15.38
CA GLN A 175 -19.25 -6.90 15.44
C GLN A 175 -20.66 -7.17 14.91
N GLY A 176 -21.61 -7.37 15.83
CA GLY A 176 -22.94 -7.87 15.50
C GLY A 176 -22.87 -9.28 14.92
N GLU A 177 -23.39 -9.47 13.72
CA GLU A 177 -23.36 -10.75 13.00
C GLU A 177 -22.04 -11.01 12.26
N PHE A 178 -21.25 -9.96 12.02
CA PHE A 178 -20.00 -10.06 11.28
C PHE A 178 -18.86 -10.53 12.16
N VAL A 179 -18.02 -11.39 11.60
CA VAL A 179 -16.81 -11.89 12.26
C VAL A 179 -15.71 -11.97 11.22
N ASP A 180 -14.52 -11.49 11.59
CA ASP A 180 -13.33 -11.68 10.76
C ASP A 180 -12.11 -12.12 11.58
N LEU A 181 -11.20 -12.82 10.89
CA LEU A 181 -9.90 -13.20 11.36
C LEU A 181 -8.98 -11.98 11.29
N CYS A 182 -8.55 -11.49 12.46
CA CYS A 182 -7.76 -10.28 12.54
C CYS A 182 -6.95 -10.25 13.83
N ARG A 183 -5.72 -9.70 13.78
CA ARG A 183 -4.88 -9.46 14.96
C ARG A 183 -5.33 -8.23 15.76
N GLY A 184 -5.83 -7.22 15.05
CA GLY A 184 -6.24 -5.92 15.56
C GLY A 184 -5.06 -5.06 16.01
N PRO A 185 -5.30 -4.07 16.90
CA PRO A 185 -6.53 -3.83 17.64
C PRO A 185 -7.67 -3.25 16.79
N HIS A 186 -8.86 -3.16 17.39
CA HIS A 186 -10.02 -2.46 16.86
C HIS A 186 -10.59 -1.44 17.87
N LEU A 187 -11.41 -0.52 17.36
CA LEU A 187 -12.15 0.43 18.20
C LEU A 187 -13.17 -0.32 19.08
N PRO A 188 -13.60 0.23 20.22
CA PRO A 188 -14.55 -0.45 21.10
C PRO A 188 -15.95 -0.70 20.49
N SER A 189 -16.34 0.10 19.50
CA SER A 189 -17.64 0.04 18.85
C SER A 189 -17.57 0.63 17.45
N THR A 190 -18.41 0.15 16.54
CA THR A 190 -18.56 0.72 15.19
C THR A 190 -18.96 2.19 15.22
N GLY A 191 -19.62 2.62 16.30
CA GLY A 191 -20.09 3.99 16.48
C GLY A 191 -18.98 5.03 16.68
N TYR A 192 -17.72 4.62 16.87
CA TYR A 192 -16.59 5.56 16.94
C TYR A 192 -16.28 6.20 15.57
N VAL A 193 -16.55 5.48 14.48
CA VAL A 193 -16.33 6.01 13.13
C VAL A 193 -17.49 6.94 12.78
N LYS A 194 -17.23 8.22 12.47
CA LYS A 194 -18.30 9.20 12.18
C LYS A 194 -18.33 9.70 10.74
N ALA A 195 -17.18 9.73 10.09
CA ALA A 195 -17.05 10.21 8.73
C ALA A 195 -16.17 9.24 7.95
N PHE A 196 -16.66 8.77 6.80
CA PHE A 196 -15.93 7.90 5.90
C PHE A 196 -16.36 8.16 4.46
N LYS A 197 -15.53 7.73 3.51
CA LYS A 197 -15.80 7.79 2.07
C LYS A 197 -15.08 6.66 1.36
N ILE A 198 -15.78 5.94 0.48
CA ILE A 198 -15.18 5.06 -0.51
C ILE A 198 -14.71 5.94 -1.69
N LEU A 199 -13.42 5.84 -2.00
CA LEU A 199 -12.72 6.71 -2.93
C LEU A 199 -12.68 6.15 -4.35
N SER A 200 -12.42 4.85 -4.48
CA SER A 200 -12.23 4.20 -5.77
C SER A 200 -12.33 2.69 -5.67
N ILE A 201 -12.56 2.05 -6.81
CA ILE A 201 -12.44 0.61 -7.01
C ILE A 201 -11.29 0.31 -7.96
N ALA A 202 -10.53 -0.74 -7.67
CA ALA A 202 -9.47 -1.24 -8.55
C ALA A 202 -9.57 -2.77 -8.68
N GLY A 203 -9.03 -3.31 -9.77
CA GLY A 203 -8.79 -4.75 -9.88
C GLY A 203 -7.54 -5.13 -9.09
N ALA A 204 -7.59 -6.25 -8.38
CA ALA A 204 -6.44 -6.87 -7.73
C ALA A 204 -6.37 -8.36 -8.11
N TYR A 205 -5.20 -8.93 -7.95
CA TYR A 205 -5.01 -10.38 -8.06
C TYR A 205 -4.59 -10.91 -6.71
N ARG A 206 -5.17 -12.04 -6.33
CA ARG A 206 -4.91 -12.64 -5.03
C ARG A 206 -3.42 -12.97 -4.86
N LYS A 207 -2.84 -12.57 -3.72
CA LYS A 207 -1.39 -12.67 -3.42
C LYS A 207 -0.48 -11.99 -4.47
N GLY A 208 -1.02 -11.10 -5.31
CA GLY A 208 -0.30 -10.47 -6.42
C GLY A 208 -0.03 -11.38 -7.62
N ASP A 209 -0.65 -12.57 -7.68
CA ASP A 209 -0.41 -13.58 -8.70
C ASP A 209 -1.52 -13.56 -9.77
N GLN A 210 -1.18 -13.19 -10.99
CA GLN A 210 -2.11 -13.05 -12.12
C GLN A 210 -2.77 -14.38 -12.53
N THR A 211 -2.25 -15.52 -12.07
CA THR A 211 -2.84 -16.84 -12.33
C THR A 211 -3.93 -17.21 -11.32
N ARG A 212 -4.12 -16.40 -10.27
CA ARG A 212 -5.12 -16.59 -9.21
C ARG A 212 -6.38 -15.77 -9.44
N GLU A 213 -7.33 -15.92 -8.52
CA GLU A 213 -8.62 -15.24 -8.54
C GLU A 213 -8.45 -13.72 -8.66
N GLN A 214 -9.26 -13.14 -9.55
CA GLN A 214 -9.36 -11.69 -9.69
C GLN A 214 -10.28 -11.15 -8.59
N LEU A 215 -9.77 -10.21 -7.83
CA LEU A 215 -10.46 -9.54 -6.72
C LEU A 215 -10.79 -8.11 -7.10
N GLN A 216 -11.79 -7.55 -6.42
CA GLN A 216 -12.12 -6.13 -6.47
C GLN A 216 -11.69 -5.46 -5.18
N ARG A 217 -10.79 -4.48 -5.32
CA ARG A 217 -10.25 -3.70 -4.22
C ARG A 217 -11.04 -2.41 -4.04
N LEU A 218 -11.75 -2.30 -2.93
CA LEU A 218 -12.42 -1.05 -2.54
C LEU A 218 -11.47 -0.22 -1.67
N TYR A 219 -11.12 0.98 -2.13
CA TYR A 219 -10.34 1.95 -1.35
C TYR A 219 -11.26 2.92 -0.62
N GLY A 220 -11.00 3.15 0.66
CA GLY A 220 -11.74 4.11 1.48
C GLY A 220 -10.86 4.91 2.41
N THR A 221 -11.43 5.96 2.99
CA THR A 221 -10.80 6.75 4.05
C THR A 221 -11.82 7.11 5.13
N SER A 222 -11.36 7.41 6.34
CA SER A 222 -12.23 7.73 7.46
C SER A 222 -11.57 8.60 8.52
N PHE A 223 -12.41 9.37 9.21
CA PHE A 223 -12.04 10.37 10.19
C PHE A 223 -13.04 10.44 11.35
N PRO A 224 -12.60 10.91 12.54
CA PRO A 224 -13.46 11.13 13.71
C PRO A 224 -14.59 12.13 13.47
N ASP A 225 -14.44 13.03 12.50
CA ASP A 225 -15.46 14.03 12.17
C ASP A 225 -15.52 14.38 10.67
N LYS A 226 -16.64 14.99 10.27
CA LYS A 226 -16.92 15.37 8.89
C LYS A 226 -16.04 16.51 8.37
N LYS A 227 -15.50 17.36 9.25
CA LYS A 227 -14.64 18.49 8.87
C LYS A 227 -13.30 17.96 8.37
N GLN A 228 -12.67 17.06 9.13
CA GLN A 228 -11.41 16.41 8.75
C GLN A 228 -11.57 15.62 7.44
N LEU A 229 -12.67 14.88 7.27
CA LEU A 229 -12.95 14.19 6.01
C LEU A 229 -13.05 15.17 4.83
N LYS A 230 -13.78 16.27 5.00
CA LYS A 230 -13.94 17.29 3.95
C LYS A 230 -12.61 17.92 3.57
N GLU A 231 -11.76 18.24 4.55
CA GLU A 231 -10.41 18.78 4.33
C GLU A 231 -9.56 17.78 3.53
N HIS A 232 -9.57 16.51 3.92
CA HIS A 232 -8.83 15.46 3.22
C HIS A 232 -9.32 15.27 1.77
N LEU A 233 -10.64 15.23 1.55
CA LEU A 233 -11.21 15.12 0.20
C LEU A 233 -10.84 16.31 -0.68
N ALA A 234 -10.78 17.53 -0.12
CA ALA A 234 -10.33 18.71 -0.85
C ALA A 234 -8.86 18.60 -1.27
N LEU A 235 -7.99 18.04 -0.41
CA LEU A 235 -6.59 17.77 -0.75
C LEU A 235 -6.46 16.74 -1.87
N LEU A 236 -7.26 15.66 -1.84
CA LEU A 236 -7.27 14.66 -2.90
C LEU A 236 -7.72 15.25 -4.25
N GLU A 237 -8.72 16.13 -4.26
CA GLU A 237 -9.15 16.81 -5.48
C GLU A 237 -8.09 17.78 -6.01
N GLU A 238 -7.38 18.49 -5.13
CA GLU A 238 -6.25 19.34 -5.54
C GLU A 238 -5.08 18.51 -6.08
N ALA A 239 -4.79 17.34 -5.49
CA ALA A 239 -3.79 16.42 -6.01
C ALA A 239 -4.17 15.89 -7.40
N LYS A 240 -5.45 15.51 -7.62
CA LYS A 240 -5.95 15.09 -8.95
C LYS A 240 -5.83 16.17 -10.02
N ARG A 241 -5.96 17.45 -9.64
CA ARG A 241 -5.73 18.58 -10.56
C ARG A 241 -4.28 18.70 -11.00
N ARG A 242 -3.34 18.21 -10.20
CA ARG A 242 -1.89 18.26 -10.43
C ARG A 242 -1.32 16.96 -11.00
N ASP A 243 -2.19 16.02 -11.36
CA ASP A 243 -1.78 14.77 -11.99
C ASP A 243 -1.15 15.04 -13.36
N HIS A 244 0.09 14.62 -13.56
CA HIS A 244 0.83 14.84 -14.80
C HIS A 244 0.18 14.17 -16.01
N ARG A 245 -0.64 13.13 -15.83
CA ARG A 245 -1.39 12.47 -16.91
C ARG A 245 -2.52 13.38 -17.41
N ARG A 246 -3.17 14.07 -16.47
CA ARG A 246 -4.20 15.06 -16.80
C ARG A 246 -3.57 16.28 -17.47
N ILE A 247 -2.54 16.86 -16.84
CA ILE A 247 -1.82 18.03 -17.37
C ILE A 247 -1.19 17.70 -18.73
N GLY A 248 -0.57 16.54 -18.86
CA GLY A 248 0.08 16.09 -20.09
C GLY A 248 -0.89 15.99 -21.26
N ARG A 249 -2.13 15.56 -21.01
CA ARG A 249 -3.21 15.57 -22.01
C ARG A 249 -3.73 16.98 -22.30
N GLU A 250 -4.00 17.77 -21.26
CA GLU A 250 -4.54 19.14 -21.40
C GLU A 250 -3.57 20.09 -22.13
N LEU A 251 -2.27 19.88 -21.99
CA LEU A 251 -1.21 20.69 -22.61
C LEU A 251 -0.58 20.05 -23.85
N ASP A 252 -1.11 18.93 -24.33
CA ASP A 252 -0.60 18.21 -25.50
C ASP A 252 0.90 17.85 -25.39
N LEU A 253 1.32 17.30 -24.25
CA LEU A 253 2.73 16.98 -23.97
C LEU A 253 3.09 15.55 -24.37
N PHE A 254 2.24 14.58 -24.03
CA PHE A 254 2.46 13.17 -24.32
C PHE A 254 1.15 12.39 -24.34
N SER A 255 1.19 11.22 -24.96
CA SER A 255 0.12 10.23 -24.93
C SER A 255 0.65 8.81 -24.72
N PHE A 256 -0.27 7.91 -24.44
CA PHE A 256 -0.05 6.46 -24.45
C PHE A 256 -1.02 5.84 -25.44
N GLN A 257 -0.53 4.87 -26.18
CA GLN A 257 -1.27 4.14 -27.20
C GLN A 257 -1.25 2.64 -26.86
N ASP A 258 -2.27 1.91 -27.28
CA ASP A 258 -2.39 0.48 -27.00
C ASP A 258 -1.29 -0.34 -27.69
N GLU A 259 -0.75 0.16 -28.81
CA GLU A 259 0.39 -0.41 -29.52
C GLU A 259 1.71 -0.30 -28.73
N GLY A 260 1.77 0.60 -27.74
CA GLY A 260 2.94 0.84 -26.90
C GLY A 260 2.59 0.96 -25.41
N PRO A 261 2.10 -0.10 -24.74
CA PRO A 261 1.72 -0.02 -23.33
C PRO A 261 2.96 0.23 -22.47
N GLY A 262 2.99 1.37 -21.78
CA GLY A 262 4.14 1.82 -20.97
C GLY A 262 5.26 2.48 -21.77
N PHE A 263 5.05 2.73 -23.07
CA PHE A 263 5.97 3.45 -23.93
C PHE A 263 5.36 4.82 -24.29
N PRO A 264 5.78 5.92 -23.63
CA PRO A 264 5.18 7.23 -23.86
C PRO A 264 5.51 7.78 -25.25
N PHE A 265 4.50 8.36 -25.90
CA PHE A 265 4.62 9.12 -27.14
C PHE A 265 4.72 10.59 -26.78
N PHE A 266 5.91 11.17 -26.90
CA PHE A 266 6.10 12.60 -26.68
C PHE A 266 5.60 13.39 -27.90
N HIS A 267 4.71 14.35 -27.65
CA HIS A 267 4.20 15.26 -28.66
C HIS A 267 5.17 16.43 -28.85
N HIS A 268 4.85 17.39 -29.72
CA HIS A 268 5.71 18.54 -29.97
C HIS A 268 6.05 19.30 -28.68
N ASN A 269 5.03 19.70 -27.90
CA ASN A 269 5.24 20.49 -26.68
C ASN A 269 6.04 19.72 -25.62
N GLY A 270 5.76 18.43 -25.44
CA GLY A 270 6.52 17.58 -24.51
C GLY A 270 7.96 17.36 -24.97
N THR A 271 8.19 17.26 -26.28
CA THR A 271 9.53 17.14 -26.86
C THR A 271 10.36 18.41 -26.65
N VAL A 272 9.74 19.60 -26.75
CA VAL A 272 10.40 20.87 -26.39
C VAL A 272 10.87 20.83 -24.93
N LEU A 273 9.98 20.49 -23.99
CA LEU A 273 10.34 20.38 -22.57
C LEU A 273 11.47 19.37 -22.31
N TYR A 274 11.38 18.20 -22.95
CA TYR A 274 12.42 17.17 -22.85
C TYR A 274 13.78 17.70 -23.34
N ASN A 275 13.81 18.38 -24.49
CA ASN A 275 15.05 18.92 -25.07
C ASN A 275 15.67 20.02 -24.20
N GLU A 276 14.86 20.91 -23.62
CA GLU A 276 15.34 21.95 -22.70
C GLU A 276 15.96 21.33 -21.43
N LEU A 277 15.31 20.31 -20.85
CA LEU A 277 15.84 19.59 -19.70
C LEU A 277 17.17 18.89 -20.04
N MET A 278 17.23 18.23 -21.19
CA MET A 278 18.44 17.57 -21.69
C MET A 278 19.57 18.56 -21.93
N ALA A 279 19.29 19.74 -22.51
CA ALA A 279 20.27 20.79 -22.72
C ALA A 279 20.83 21.28 -21.38
N PHE A 280 19.97 21.51 -20.39
CA PHE A 280 20.38 21.84 -19.03
C PHE A 280 21.28 20.76 -18.41
N CYS A 281 20.88 19.48 -18.47
CA CYS A 281 21.68 18.39 -17.93
C CYS A 281 23.06 18.30 -18.62
N ARG A 282 23.12 18.41 -19.95
CA ARG A 282 24.38 18.45 -20.71
C ARG A 282 25.30 19.57 -20.23
N GLU A 283 24.76 20.76 -20.04
CA GLU A 283 25.51 21.89 -19.52
C GLU A 283 26.09 21.59 -18.12
N GLN A 284 25.27 21.01 -17.23
CA GLN A 284 25.71 20.64 -15.88
C GLN A 284 26.80 19.56 -15.89
N LEU A 285 26.67 18.55 -16.75
CA LEU A 285 27.63 17.46 -16.91
C LEU A 285 28.96 17.98 -17.48
N ALA A 286 28.91 18.82 -18.51
CA ALA A 286 30.09 19.44 -19.12
C ALA A 286 30.87 20.28 -18.11
N ARG A 287 30.19 21.11 -17.31
CA ARG A 287 30.82 21.90 -16.22
C ARG A 287 31.54 21.04 -15.17
N ARG A 288 31.14 19.78 -15.02
CA ARG A 288 31.71 18.82 -14.06
C ARG A 288 32.74 17.87 -14.71
N GLY A 289 33.06 18.09 -15.98
CA GLY A 289 34.05 17.31 -16.73
C GLY A 289 33.58 15.89 -17.06
N TYR A 290 32.27 15.67 -17.20
CA TYR A 290 31.75 14.43 -17.78
C TYR A 290 31.95 14.42 -19.30
N GLN A 291 32.28 13.24 -19.82
CA GLN A 291 32.35 12.97 -21.25
C GLN A 291 31.07 12.25 -21.66
N GLU A 292 30.22 12.91 -22.45
CA GLU A 292 29.02 12.29 -23.01
C GLU A 292 29.44 11.24 -24.06
N VAL A 293 28.94 10.03 -23.91
CA VAL A 293 29.12 8.91 -24.84
C VAL A 293 27.75 8.37 -25.25
N MET A 294 27.73 7.46 -26.23
CA MET A 294 26.53 6.78 -26.68
C MET A 294 26.82 5.32 -26.96
N THR A 295 25.98 4.42 -26.45
CA THR A 295 26.14 2.97 -26.64
C THR A 295 24.93 2.39 -27.38
N PRO A 296 25.09 1.24 -28.07
CA PRO A 296 23.96 0.56 -28.71
C PRO A 296 22.82 0.21 -27.75
N MET A 297 21.59 0.18 -28.25
CA MET A 297 20.41 -0.26 -27.47
C MET A 297 20.29 -1.78 -27.38
N ILE A 298 20.77 -2.51 -28.38
CA ILE A 298 20.70 -3.97 -28.46
C ILE A 298 22.12 -4.50 -28.35
N LEU A 299 22.37 -5.38 -27.38
CA LEU A 299 23.68 -5.98 -27.11
C LEU A 299 23.55 -7.50 -27.02
N ASN A 300 24.61 -8.19 -27.42
CA ASN A 300 24.71 -9.65 -27.32
C ASN A 300 24.49 -10.09 -25.87
N GLU A 301 23.74 -11.17 -25.66
CA GLU A 301 23.35 -11.60 -24.33
C GLU A 301 24.52 -11.89 -23.37
N GLU A 302 25.68 -12.30 -23.91
CA GLU A 302 26.89 -12.64 -23.16
C GLU A 302 27.33 -11.51 -22.22
N ILE A 303 27.12 -10.24 -22.60
CA ILE A 303 27.50 -9.11 -21.75
C ILE A 303 26.67 -9.05 -20.46
N TRP A 304 25.42 -9.50 -20.50
CA TRP A 304 24.52 -9.47 -19.35
C TRP A 304 24.83 -10.61 -18.38
N HIS A 305 25.24 -11.77 -18.90
CA HIS A 305 25.82 -12.85 -18.09
C HIS A 305 27.09 -12.39 -17.39
N ARG A 306 28.05 -11.84 -18.15
CA ARG A 306 29.34 -11.41 -17.60
C ARG A 306 29.22 -10.28 -16.59
N SER A 307 28.22 -9.41 -16.75
CA SER A 307 27.98 -8.30 -15.82
C SER A 307 27.12 -8.67 -14.61
N GLY A 308 26.61 -9.90 -14.52
CA GLY A 308 25.73 -10.36 -13.43
C GLY A 308 24.27 -9.89 -13.55
N HIS A 309 23.94 -9.03 -14.52
CA HIS A 309 22.58 -8.55 -14.71
C HIS A 309 21.62 -9.65 -15.16
N TRP A 310 22.13 -10.68 -15.83
CA TRP A 310 21.30 -11.82 -16.18
C TRP A 310 20.68 -12.47 -14.95
N ASP A 311 21.46 -12.72 -13.90
CA ASP A 311 20.99 -13.44 -12.72
C ASP A 311 20.00 -12.62 -11.88
N HIS A 312 20.05 -11.29 -11.98
CA HIS A 312 19.24 -10.38 -11.14
C HIS A 312 18.11 -9.65 -11.88
N TYR A 313 18.23 -9.44 -13.19
CA TYR A 313 17.32 -8.58 -13.97
C TYR A 313 16.69 -9.26 -15.18
N ARG A 314 16.97 -10.55 -15.44
CA ARG A 314 16.45 -11.26 -16.61
C ARG A 314 14.93 -11.18 -16.76
N GLU A 315 14.19 -11.27 -15.66
CA GLU A 315 12.71 -11.16 -15.67
C GLU A 315 12.20 -9.77 -16.08
N HIS A 316 13.06 -8.76 -15.98
CA HIS A 316 12.81 -7.37 -16.32
C HIS A 316 13.46 -6.93 -17.64
N MET A 317 13.95 -7.87 -18.46
CA MET A 317 14.63 -7.59 -19.72
C MET A 317 13.77 -7.98 -20.94
N TYR A 318 14.02 -7.32 -22.07
CA TYR A 318 13.47 -7.70 -23.36
C TYR A 318 14.53 -8.43 -24.18
N PHE A 319 14.16 -9.56 -24.77
CA PHE A 319 15.06 -10.42 -25.56
C PHE A 319 14.65 -10.44 -27.02
N THR A 320 15.64 -10.60 -27.90
CA THR A 320 15.44 -10.82 -29.33
C THR A 320 16.51 -11.77 -29.85
N GLN A 321 16.29 -12.34 -31.03
CA GLN A 321 17.30 -13.14 -31.73
C GLN A 321 17.69 -12.46 -33.04
N ILE A 322 18.99 -12.47 -33.34
CA ILE A 322 19.57 -11.97 -34.60
C ILE A 322 20.59 -13.02 -35.04
N ASP A 323 20.46 -13.54 -36.27
CA ASP A 323 21.33 -14.58 -36.83
C ASP A 323 21.52 -15.79 -35.88
N GLU A 324 20.40 -16.28 -35.33
CA GLU A 324 20.36 -17.40 -34.36
C GLU A 324 21.11 -17.16 -33.04
N ARG A 325 21.55 -15.92 -32.77
CA ARG A 325 22.20 -15.52 -31.52
C ARG A 325 21.26 -14.72 -30.64
N GLY A 326 21.39 -14.90 -29.33
CA GLY A 326 20.63 -14.17 -28.32
C GLY A 326 21.14 -12.74 -28.11
N PHE A 327 20.20 -11.80 -28.06
CA PHE A 327 20.43 -10.40 -27.75
C PHE A 327 19.39 -9.92 -26.75
N ALA A 328 19.71 -8.84 -26.05
CA ALA A 328 18.75 -8.13 -25.23
C ALA A 328 18.76 -6.63 -25.50
N VAL A 329 17.59 -6.01 -25.35
CA VAL A 329 17.47 -4.55 -25.28
C VAL A 329 17.99 -4.12 -23.91
N LYS A 330 18.88 -3.13 -23.88
CA LYS A 330 19.57 -2.74 -22.65
C LYS A 330 18.58 -2.29 -21.55
N PRO A 331 18.62 -2.91 -20.35
CA PRO A 331 17.88 -2.43 -19.18
C PRO A 331 18.62 -1.33 -18.40
N MET A 332 19.88 -1.08 -18.77
CA MET A 332 20.78 -0.07 -18.20
C MET A 332 22.00 0.18 -19.08
N ASN A 333 22.71 1.27 -18.82
CA ASN A 333 23.84 1.75 -19.64
C ASN A 333 25.20 1.18 -19.23
N CYS A 334 25.36 0.73 -17.98
CA CYS A 334 26.66 0.42 -17.37
C CYS A 334 27.55 -0.51 -18.20
N PRO A 335 27.05 -1.65 -18.73
CA PRO A 335 27.91 -2.56 -19.49
C PRO A 335 28.44 -1.95 -20.80
N GLY A 336 27.64 -1.12 -21.47
CA GLY A 336 28.08 -0.39 -22.66
C GLY A 336 29.19 0.62 -22.35
N GLY A 337 29.04 1.38 -21.25
CA GLY A 337 30.07 2.31 -20.78
C GLY A 337 31.39 1.59 -20.43
N LEU A 338 31.32 0.40 -19.84
CA LEU A 338 32.50 -0.43 -19.55
C LEU A 338 33.19 -0.95 -20.83
N LEU A 339 32.43 -1.23 -21.90
CA LEU A 339 33.04 -1.56 -23.19
C LEU A 339 33.81 -0.38 -23.77
N ILE A 340 33.28 0.84 -23.67
CA ILE A 340 34.01 2.07 -24.07
C ILE A 340 35.27 2.23 -23.23
N TYR A 341 35.19 2.07 -21.91
CA TYR A 341 36.36 2.07 -21.05
C TYR A 341 37.40 1.00 -21.47
N LYS A 342 36.98 -0.18 -21.92
CA LYS A 342 37.90 -1.23 -22.37
C LYS A 342 38.66 -0.91 -23.67
N THR A 343 38.26 0.10 -24.43
CA THR A 343 38.86 0.41 -25.76
C THR A 343 40.30 0.91 -25.70
N ARG A 344 40.77 1.41 -24.55
CA ARG A 344 42.14 1.91 -24.38
C ARG A 344 42.67 1.63 -22.97
N LEU A 345 43.99 1.72 -22.83
CA LEU A 345 44.66 1.68 -21.52
C LEU A 345 44.58 3.06 -20.86
N TYR A 346 44.35 3.07 -19.55
CA TYR A 346 44.30 4.28 -18.72
C TYR A 346 45.39 4.23 -17.65
N SER A 347 46.05 5.35 -17.42
CA SER A 347 46.95 5.58 -16.31
C SER A 347 46.17 5.93 -15.04
N TYR A 348 46.76 5.70 -13.86
CA TYR A 348 46.23 6.22 -12.60
C TYR A 348 46.05 7.74 -12.62
N ARG A 349 46.80 8.46 -13.47
CA ARG A 349 46.71 9.91 -13.66
C ARG A 349 45.50 10.35 -14.48
N ASP A 350 44.92 9.46 -15.28
CA ASP A 350 43.71 9.76 -16.06
C ASP A 350 42.44 9.74 -15.19
N LEU A 351 42.56 9.28 -13.94
CA LEU A 351 41.47 9.24 -12.97
C LEU A 351 41.37 10.58 -12.21
N PRO A 352 40.15 11.06 -11.91
CA PRO A 352 38.85 10.40 -12.12
C PRO A 352 38.31 10.54 -13.54
N LEU A 353 37.87 9.42 -14.12
CA LEU A 353 37.09 9.41 -15.36
C LEU A 353 35.62 9.59 -15.03
N ARG A 354 34.95 10.44 -15.79
CA ARG A 354 33.50 10.68 -15.68
C ARG A 354 32.89 10.53 -17.05
N VAL A 355 32.02 9.54 -17.19
CA VAL A 355 31.33 9.24 -18.44
C VAL A 355 29.84 9.37 -18.15
N ALA A 356 29.12 10.05 -19.04
CA ALA A 356 27.67 10.18 -19.00
C ALA A 356 27.10 9.64 -20.31
N GLU A 357 25.89 9.13 -20.26
CA GLU A 357 25.13 8.75 -21.44
C GLU A 357 23.66 9.03 -21.13
N PHE A 358 23.01 9.85 -21.95
CA PHE A 358 21.56 9.94 -21.97
C PHE A 358 20.94 8.70 -22.61
N GLY A 359 21.12 7.58 -21.93
CA GLY A 359 20.90 6.26 -22.50
C GLY A 359 19.44 5.88 -22.37
N ARG A 360 18.79 5.69 -23.53
CA ARG A 360 17.44 5.14 -23.62
C ARG A 360 17.47 3.65 -23.30
N VAL A 361 16.86 3.27 -22.18
CA VAL A 361 16.85 1.90 -21.64
C VAL A 361 15.42 1.37 -21.59
N HIS A 362 15.28 0.05 -21.59
CA HIS A 362 13.99 -0.62 -21.60
C HIS A 362 13.90 -1.66 -20.48
N ARG A 363 12.81 -1.64 -19.71
CA ARG A 363 12.55 -2.61 -18.64
C ARG A 363 11.17 -3.22 -18.79
N HIS A 364 11.10 -4.54 -18.64
CA HIS A 364 9.86 -5.29 -18.62
C HIS A 364 9.15 -5.12 -17.26
N GLU A 365 8.46 -3.99 -17.14
CA GLU A 365 7.56 -3.70 -16.02
C GLU A 365 6.20 -4.37 -16.25
N LEU A 366 5.59 -4.89 -15.18
CA LEU A 366 4.24 -5.45 -15.22
C LEU A 366 3.24 -4.37 -15.67
N SER A 367 2.26 -4.73 -16.50
CA SER A 367 1.27 -3.77 -17.02
C SER A 367 0.51 -3.05 -15.90
N GLY A 368 0.20 -3.76 -14.81
CA GLY A 368 -0.54 -3.22 -13.66
C GLY A 368 0.21 -2.21 -12.81
N VAL A 369 1.54 -2.07 -12.97
CA VAL A 369 2.34 -1.08 -12.21
C VAL A 369 2.68 0.17 -13.03
N LEU A 370 2.32 0.22 -14.31
CA LEU A 370 2.58 1.37 -15.16
C LEU A 370 1.76 2.58 -14.71
N HIS A 371 2.37 3.76 -14.68
CA HIS A 371 1.72 4.97 -14.19
C HIS A 371 2.22 6.25 -14.85
N GLY A 372 1.57 6.64 -15.95
CA GLY A 372 1.95 7.81 -16.74
C GLY A 372 3.46 7.80 -17.02
N LEU A 373 4.13 8.94 -16.87
CA LEU A 373 5.59 9.05 -16.96
C LEU A 373 6.39 8.64 -15.70
N PHE A 374 5.76 8.33 -14.55
CA PHE A 374 6.50 7.94 -13.34
C PHE A 374 6.99 6.50 -13.38
N ARG A 375 6.21 5.59 -13.99
CA ARG A 375 6.60 4.19 -14.16
C ARG A 375 6.27 3.73 -15.57
N VAL A 376 7.33 3.56 -16.37
CA VAL A 376 7.31 3.32 -17.82
C VAL A 376 8.26 2.17 -18.17
N ARG A 377 8.07 1.57 -19.33
CA ARG A 377 8.93 0.51 -19.86
C ARG A 377 10.11 1.04 -20.67
N VAL A 378 10.09 2.32 -21.03
CA VAL A 378 11.21 3.01 -21.66
C VAL A 378 11.44 4.35 -20.99
N PHE A 379 12.69 4.63 -20.68
CA PHE A 379 13.09 5.90 -20.08
C PHE A 379 14.53 6.23 -20.47
N THR A 380 14.87 7.50 -20.34
CA THR A 380 16.24 7.99 -20.53
C THR A 380 16.75 8.42 -19.16
N GLN A 381 17.91 7.93 -18.77
CA GLN A 381 18.63 8.39 -17.59
C GLN A 381 19.78 9.29 -18.02
N ASP A 382 20.06 10.32 -17.25
CA ASP A 382 21.16 11.29 -17.45
C ASP A 382 22.54 10.74 -17.05
#